data_AF-A0A0T9MKU3-F1
#
_entry.id   AF-A0A0T9MKU3-F1
#
_cell.length_a   1.000
_cell.length_b   1.000
_cell.length_c   1.000
_cell.angle_alpha   90.00
_cell.angle_beta   90.00
_cell.angle_gamma   90.00
#
_symmetry.space_group_name_H-M   'P 1'
#
loop_
_entity.id
_entity.type
_entity.pdbx_description
1 polymer ?
#
loop_
_entity_poly.entity_id
_entity_poly.type
_entity_poly.pdbx_seq_one_letter_code
_entity_poly.pdbx_strand_id
1 'polypeptide(L)'
;MLKTTQARFTLLVSAFFILLLIITVVVIQLFVTPQLKQSESTIVGNSVDQIATAITAQMNKVEAQARSITQAVAIMDSNTIDQLLPGLVDQYGDSNVFGGGIWPLPNKREQGVIKFSTFFARNGENKLTVNTHWNSPESQNYFEQPWYKDGLNAPKGFCAWAKAYQDDASPQPRTNCAMAIYKGDEAYGVSTIDVTLGFFNRLVKEMEQKVNGTILIVETDGKIVGSSALADGKAELKNLSDFAANSPMAAETQRLLPQLKEQKALESEFDVDGTSHTLFIRPIANSPWYLVTDLPTSLLVKQSHAILLHLGLVQIPIMLLLLLFLVFSIRVFMKRLAVLKENITALSAGGADLTQRLPESSSPEFNAINQSFNDFIDYLQQMMRQVGESSLAIASASRQIASGNLDLSARTEDQASSIEQTAASMDELTSTVKQNADNASHANQLARDASTVAVKGGKVVKQVVDTMGSINHSSKKIVDIISVIDSIAFQTNILALNAAVEAARAGEQGRGFAVVASEVRNLAQRSATSAREIKKLIEDSVADIAIGTDLVADAGTTMDDLMSGVSNVAALMNEIMSSSQEQSLGIEQVNLAINQLDNSTQQNAALVEQVAAAAQAMQDQTLQLESVISGFKV
;
A
#
# COMPACT_ATOMS: atom_id res chain seq x y z
N MET A 1 9.55 -6.45 29.82
CA MET A 1 10.74 -5.68 29.37
C MET A 1 10.75 -5.29 27.88
N LEU A 2 9.78 -5.72 27.04
CA LEU A 2 9.77 -5.50 25.57
C LEU A 2 8.76 -4.43 25.08
N LYS A 3 8.51 -3.38 25.88
CA LYS A 3 7.51 -2.35 25.54
C LYS A 3 7.99 -1.36 24.47
N THR A 4 9.29 -1.16 24.32
CA THR A 4 9.86 -0.21 23.34
C THR A 4 10.44 -0.94 22.14
N THR A 5 10.33 -0.33 20.96
CA THR A 5 10.96 -0.81 19.71
C THR A 5 12.47 -0.99 19.90
N GLN A 6 13.11 -0.09 20.66
CA GLN A 6 14.50 -0.21 21.07
C GLN A 6 14.79 -1.52 21.82
N ALA A 7 14.00 -1.86 22.84
CA ALA A 7 14.21 -3.09 23.62
C ALA A 7 14.04 -4.36 22.77
N ARG A 8 13.12 -4.34 21.80
CA ARG A 8 12.90 -5.46 20.87
C ARG A 8 14.08 -5.66 19.92
N PHE A 9 14.59 -4.59 19.30
CA PHE A 9 15.76 -4.67 18.42
C PHE A 9 17.02 -5.07 19.17
N THR A 10 17.26 -4.51 20.37
CA THR A 10 18.41 -4.91 21.20
C THR A 10 18.34 -6.38 21.58
N LEU A 11 17.17 -6.90 21.98
CA LEU A 11 17.01 -8.31 22.32
C LEU A 11 17.21 -9.23 21.11
N LEU A 12 16.68 -8.88 19.95
CA LEU A 12 16.81 -9.67 18.72
C LEU A 12 18.27 -9.76 18.27
N VAL A 13 18.98 -8.64 18.28
CA VAL A 13 20.42 -8.59 17.96
C VAL A 13 21.21 -9.42 18.97
N SER A 14 20.98 -9.25 20.27
CA SER A 14 21.67 -10.05 21.29
C SER A 14 21.42 -11.55 21.13
N ALA A 15 20.19 -11.96 20.85
CA ALA A 15 19.83 -13.35 20.61
C ALA A 15 20.53 -13.92 19.36
N PHE A 16 20.61 -13.15 18.27
CA PHE A 16 21.30 -13.54 17.05
C PHE A 16 22.79 -13.83 17.29
N PHE A 17 23.49 -12.95 18.03
CA PHE A 17 24.92 -13.14 18.32
C PHE A 17 25.16 -14.34 19.26
N ILE A 18 24.27 -14.60 20.22
CA ILE A 18 24.35 -15.80 21.07
C ILE A 18 24.18 -17.08 20.23
N LEU A 19 23.22 -17.10 19.31
CA LEU A 19 23.00 -18.23 18.41
C LEU A 19 24.22 -18.48 17.52
N LEU A 20 24.83 -17.42 16.98
CA LEU A 20 26.02 -17.53 16.12
C LEU A 20 27.22 -18.14 16.88
N LEU A 21 27.38 -17.78 18.17
CA LEU A 21 28.42 -18.34 19.02
C LEU A 21 28.24 -19.86 19.22
N ILE A 22 27.00 -20.30 19.52
CA ILE A 22 26.67 -21.72 19.71
C ILE A 22 26.96 -22.52 18.43
N ILE A 23 26.52 -22.01 17.28
CA ILE A 23 26.77 -22.66 15.98
C ILE A 23 28.26 -22.81 15.70
N THR A 24 29.06 -21.78 15.98
CA THR A 24 30.52 -21.82 15.76
C THR A 24 31.16 -22.93 16.58
N VAL A 25 30.81 -23.07 17.86
CA VAL A 25 31.37 -24.10 18.74
C VAL A 25 31.02 -25.51 18.24
N VAL A 26 29.77 -25.71 17.82
CA VAL A 26 29.31 -26.99 17.28
C VAL A 26 30.06 -27.36 16.00
N VAL A 27 30.27 -26.40 15.09
CA VAL A 27 31.01 -26.64 13.84
C VAL A 27 32.47 -27.03 14.12
N ILE A 28 33.13 -26.37 15.06
CA ILE A 28 34.51 -26.70 15.43
C ILE A 28 34.61 -28.15 15.93
N GLN A 29 33.74 -28.56 16.84
CA GLN A 29 33.79 -29.90 17.44
C GLN A 29 33.46 -31.02 16.45
N LEU A 30 32.48 -30.81 15.57
CA LEU A 30 32.02 -31.87 14.66
C LEU A 30 32.88 -32.00 13.40
N PHE A 31 33.47 -30.90 12.90
CA PHE A 31 34.14 -30.90 11.60
C PHE A 31 35.65 -30.65 11.68
N VAL A 32 36.10 -29.75 12.56
CA VAL A 32 37.51 -29.31 12.59
C VAL A 32 38.37 -30.27 13.42
N THR A 33 37.91 -30.66 14.61
CA THR A 33 38.67 -31.56 15.50
C THR A 33 38.99 -32.94 14.88
N PRO A 34 38.05 -33.63 14.19
CA PRO A 34 38.35 -34.93 13.58
C PRO A 34 39.38 -34.84 12.45
N GLN A 35 39.30 -33.80 11.62
CA GLN A 35 40.23 -33.57 10.51
C GLN A 35 41.65 -33.28 11.00
N LEU A 36 41.78 -32.50 12.09
CA LEU A 36 43.08 -32.22 12.70
C LEU A 36 43.74 -33.50 13.23
N LYS A 37 42.99 -34.36 13.96
CA LYS A 37 43.50 -35.64 14.48
C LYS A 37 44.02 -36.55 13.35
N GLN A 38 43.29 -36.66 12.24
CA GLN A 38 43.69 -37.49 11.11
C GLN A 38 44.94 -36.96 10.39
N SER A 39 45.04 -35.63 10.24
CA SER A 39 46.19 -34.97 9.62
C SER A 39 47.47 -35.18 10.46
N GLU A 40 47.39 -35.02 11.77
CA GLU A 40 48.53 -35.22 12.68
C GLU A 40 48.97 -36.70 12.74
N SER A 41 48.03 -37.66 12.76
CA SER A 41 48.37 -39.09 12.67
C SER A 41 49.14 -39.44 11.40
N THR A 42 48.78 -38.83 10.27
CA THR A 42 49.46 -39.02 8.99
C THR A 42 50.90 -38.45 9.03
N ILE A 43 51.08 -37.27 9.63
CA ILE A 43 52.40 -36.64 9.77
C ILE A 43 53.32 -37.53 10.61
N VAL A 44 52.83 -38.05 11.74
CA VAL A 44 53.63 -38.92 12.62
C VAL A 44 53.89 -40.28 11.98
N GLY A 45 52.91 -40.86 11.27
CA GLY A 45 53.10 -42.07 10.48
C GLY A 45 54.23 -41.93 9.45
N ASN A 46 54.32 -40.79 8.75
CA ASN A 46 55.43 -40.50 7.84
C ASN A 46 56.79 -40.42 8.56
N SER A 47 56.85 -39.88 9.78
CA SER A 47 58.08 -39.89 10.58
C SER A 47 58.51 -41.31 10.97
N VAL A 48 57.56 -42.21 11.25
CA VAL A 48 57.86 -43.63 11.49
C VAL A 48 58.38 -44.31 10.22
N ASP A 49 57.83 -43.98 9.04
CA ASP A 49 58.33 -44.49 7.75
C ASP A 49 59.77 -44.03 7.46
N GLN A 50 60.13 -42.80 7.86
CA GLN A 50 61.50 -42.32 7.78
C GLN A 50 62.46 -43.12 8.67
N ILE A 51 62.03 -43.59 9.84
CA ILE A 51 62.84 -44.47 10.69
C ILE A 51 63.07 -45.81 10.02
N ALA A 52 62.02 -46.45 9.48
CA ALA A 52 62.16 -47.72 8.75
C ALA A 52 63.12 -47.58 7.55
N THR A 53 63.06 -46.44 6.86
CA THR A 53 63.98 -46.09 5.78
C THR A 53 65.42 -45.91 6.26
N ALA A 54 65.63 -45.26 7.42
CA ALA A 54 66.95 -45.09 8.02
C ALA A 54 67.59 -46.43 8.42
N ILE A 55 66.79 -47.37 8.94
CA ILE A 55 67.25 -48.73 9.25
C ILE A 55 67.66 -49.46 7.97
N THR A 56 66.81 -49.41 6.94
CA THR A 56 67.09 -49.98 5.62
C THR A 56 68.39 -49.40 5.02
N ALA A 57 68.64 -48.10 5.19
CA ALA A 57 69.86 -47.46 4.72
C ALA A 57 71.13 -48.01 5.40
N GLN A 58 71.08 -48.35 6.69
CA GLN A 58 72.22 -48.99 7.36
C GLN A 58 72.41 -50.45 6.87
N MET A 59 71.32 -51.19 6.67
CA MET A 59 71.38 -52.53 6.10
C MET A 59 71.98 -52.53 4.68
N ASN A 60 71.63 -51.53 3.87
CA ASN A 60 72.18 -51.37 2.51
C ASN A 60 73.69 -51.10 2.51
N LYS A 61 74.26 -50.50 3.58
CA LYS A 61 75.72 -50.36 3.71
C LYS A 61 76.40 -51.72 3.88
N VAL A 62 75.83 -52.58 4.74
CA VAL A 62 76.30 -53.96 4.91
C VAL A 62 76.15 -54.75 3.61
N GLU A 63 75.06 -54.59 2.88
CA GLU A 63 74.89 -55.22 1.56
C GLU A 63 75.90 -54.71 0.52
N ALA A 64 76.19 -53.41 0.49
CA ALA A 64 77.23 -52.84 -0.38
C ALA A 64 78.63 -53.39 -0.04
N GLN A 65 78.91 -53.58 1.24
CA GLN A 65 80.13 -54.25 1.68
C GLN A 65 80.18 -55.71 1.21
N ALA A 66 79.09 -56.46 1.36
CA ALA A 66 78.98 -57.85 0.90
C ALA A 66 79.15 -57.96 -0.63
N ARG A 67 78.58 -57.02 -1.41
CA ARG A 67 78.82 -56.93 -2.86
C ARG A 67 80.30 -56.79 -3.19
N SER A 68 80.99 -55.90 -2.50
CA SER A 68 82.43 -55.69 -2.71
C SER A 68 83.23 -56.97 -2.40
N ILE A 69 82.88 -57.69 -1.33
CA ILE A 69 83.52 -58.97 -0.97
C ILE A 69 83.27 -60.02 -2.07
N THR A 70 82.03 -60.24 -2.48
CA THR A 70 81.68 -61.28 -3.48
C THR A 70 82.38 -61.04 -4.82
N GLN A 71 82.49 -59.78 -5.27
CA GLN A 71 83.21 -59.41 -6.50
C GLN A 71 84.72 -59.60 -6.37
N ALA A 72 85.31 -59.23 -5.23
CA ALA A 72 86.73 -59.45 -4.96
C ALA A 72 87.07 -60.95 -4.97
N VAL A 73 86.25 -61.77 -4.29
CA VAL A 73 86.46 -63.22 -4.17
C VAL A 73 86.33 -63.95 -5.51
N ALA A 74 85.54 -63.41 -6.44
CA ALA A 74 85.34 -64.01 -7.76
C ALA A 74 86.65 -64.16 -8.55
N ILE A 75 87.63 -63.27 -8.33
CA ILE A 75 88.93 -63.27 -9.04
C ILE A 75 90.11 -63.76 -8.20
N MET A 76 89.88 -64.08 -6.92
CA MET A 76 90.92 -64.51 -5.98
C MET A 76 91.07 -66.03 -5.92
N ASP A 77 92.29 -66.52 -5.68
CA ASP A 77 92.54 -67.90 -5.31
C ASP A 77 92.27 -68.14 -3.80
N SER A 78 92.32 -69.41 -3.36
CA SER A 78 91.99 -69.79 -1.98
C SER A 78 92.89 -69.08 -0.94
N ASN A 79 94.19 -68.99 -1.20
CA ASN A 79 95.14 -68.36 -0.29
C ASN A 79 94.93 -66.84 -0.19
N THR A 80 94.63 -66.18 -1.30
CA THR A 80 94.36 -64.74 -1.35
C THR A 80 93.07 -64.41 -0.60
N ILE A 81 92.03 -65.24 -0.72
CA ILE A 81 90.80 -65.10 0.07
C ILE A 81 91.13 -65.13 1.57
N ASP A 82 91.94 -66.08 2.03
CA ASP A 82 92.26 -66.24 3.45
C ASP A 82 93.06 -65.06 4.01
N GLN A 83 93.94 -64.47 3.20
CA GLN A 83 94.75 -63.32 3.59
C GLN A 83 93.99 -61.99 3.59
N LEU A 84 93.12 -61.76 2.60
CA LEU A 84 92.48 -60.45 2.40
C LEU A 84 91.10 -60.33 3.06
N LEU A 85 90.40 -61.44 3.31
CA LEU A 85 89.05 -61.42 3.87
C LEU A 85 88.94 -60.61 5.17
N PRO A 86 89.88 -60.68 6.15
CA PRO A 86 89.78 -59.85 7.35
C PRO A 86 89.70 -58.36 7.06
N GLY A 87 90.47 -57.86 6.09
CA GLY A 87 90.45 -56.44 5.69
C GLY A 87 89.19 -56.07 4.90
N LEU A 88 88.63 -57.01 4.14
CA LEU A 88 87.37 -56.79 3.42
C LEU A 88 86.15 -56.82 4.34
N VAL A 89 86.23 -57.54 5.47
CA VAL A 89 85.19 -57.60 6.52
C VAL A 89 85.32 -56.44 7.50
N ASP A 90 86.53 -56.05 7.91
CA ASP A 90 86.77 -54.92 8.83
C ASP A 90 86.96 -53.59 8.08
N GLN A 91 86.03 -53.26 7.18
CA GLN A 91 86.11 -52.00 6.45
C GLN A 91 85.95 -50.83 7.41
N TYR A 92 86.98 -50.00 7.50
CA TYR A 92 87.04 -48.79 8.32
C TYR A 92 86.87 -49.02 9.84
N GLY A 93 87.13 -50.23 10.34
CA GLY A 93 87.02 -50.52 11.77
C GLY A 93 85.58 -50.63 12.27
N ASP A 94 84.61 -50.94 11.40
CA ASP A 94 83.19 -51.00 11.80
C ASP A 94 82.93 -52.12 12.80
N SER A 95 82.86 -51.74 14.08
CA SER A 95 82.56 -52.63 15.20
C SER A 95 81.14 -53.23 15.18
N ASN A 96 80.25 -52.74 14.31
CA ASN A 96 78.92 -53.32 14.15
C ASN A 96 78.92 -54.62 13.34
N VAL A 97 79.94 -54.80 12.48
CA VAL A 97 80.18 -56.06 11.79
C VAL A 97 80.85 -57.02 12.79
N PHE A 98 80.12 -58.09 13.13
CA PHE A 98 80.62 -59.15 14.00
C PHE A 98 81.69 -60.00 13.31
N GLY A 99 81.50 -60.24 12.01
CA GLY A 99 82.36 -61.11 11.26
C GLY A 99 81.90 -61.24 9.82
N GLY A 100 82.63 -62.03 9.05
CA GLY A 100 82.27 -62.30 7.66
C GLY A 100 82.99 -63.52 7.15
N GLY A 101 82.32 -64.23 6.25
CA GLY A 101 82.75 -65.55 5.81
C GLY A 101 82.56 -65.76 4.32
N ILE A 102 83.46 -66.53 3.74
CA ILE A 102 83.32 -67.11 2.42
C ILE A 102 83.02 -68.59 2.61
N TRP A 103 81.90 -69.02 2.06
CA TRP A 103 81.30 -70.34 2.22
C TRP A 103 81.19 -71.02 0.85
N PRO A 104 82.24 -71.68 0.35
CA PRO A 104 82.25 -72.28 -0.99
C PRO A 104 81.40 -73.56 -1.06
N LEU A 105 80.86 -73.87 -2.23
CA LEU A 105 80.26 -75.19 -2.48
C LEU A 105 81.31 -76.31 -2.33
N PRO A 106 80.87 -77.55 -2.04
CA PRO A 106 81.78 -78.69 -1.89
C PRO A 106 82.78 -78.82 -3.05
N ASN A 107 84.04 -79.13 -2.74
CA ASN A 107 85.14 -79.29 -3.70
C ASN A 107 85.54 -78.02 -4.49
N LYS A 108 85.03 -76.83 -4.18
CA LYS A 108 85.39 -75.59 -4.91
C LYS A 108 86.70 -74.93 -4.46
N ARG A 109 87.22 -75.27 -3.27
CA ARG A 109 88.50 -74.74 -2.72
C ARG A 109 89.64 -75.72 -2.88
N GLU A 110 89.39 -76.97 -2.49
CA GLU A 110 90.33 -78.09 -2.55
C GLU A 110 89.55 -79.36 -2.89
N GLN A 111 90.06 -80.14 -3.84
CA GLN A 111 89.38 -81.35 -4.31
C GLN A 111 89.41 -82.42 -3.21
N GLY A 112 88.24 -82.96 -2.85
CA GLY A 112 88.09 -83.95 -1.77
C GLY A 112 87.71 -83.35 -0.41
N VAL A 113 87.72 -82.01 -0.26
CA VAL A 113 87.29 -81.33 0.96
C VAL A 113 85.88 -80.78 0.79
N ILE A 114 84.94 -81.33 1.55
CA ILE A 114 83.51 -80.97 1.47
C ILE A 114 83.22 -79.65 2.20
N LYS A 115 83.85 -79.40 3.36
CA LYS A 115 83.69 -78.18 4.16
C LYS A 115 85.02 -77.42 4.18
N PHE A 116 85.11 -76.37 3.38
CA PHE A 116 86.29 -75.50 3.36
C PHE A 116 85.85 -74.03 3.25
N SER A 117 85.36 -73.50 4.36
CA SER A 117 85.02 -72.09 4.53
C SER A 117 86.19 -71.28 5.09
N THR A 118 86.16 -69.98 4.84
CA THR A 118 87.03 -68.99 5.48
C THR A 118 86.13 -68.05 6.24
N PHE A 119 86.16 -68.08 7.57
CA PHE A 119 85.31 -67.23 8.40
C PHE A 119 86.15 -66.51 9.44
N PHE A 120 85.96 -65.19 9.55
CA PHE A 120 86.55 -64.39 10.60
C PHE A 120 85.44 -63.80 11.47
N ALA A 121 85.57 -63.94 12.77
CA ALA A 121 84.66 -63.39 13.76
C ALA A 121 85.43 -62.59 14.81
N ARG A 122 84.80 -61.54 15.33
CA ARG A 122 85.38 -60.73 16.40
C ARG A 122 85.39 -61.51 17.71
N ASN A 123 86.54 -61.52 18.38
CA ASN A 123 86.67 -62.05 19.73
C ASN A 123 86.21 -61.03 20.79
N GLY A 124 86.35 -61.36 22.07
CA GLY A 124 86.00 -60.45 23.18
C GLY A 124 86.78 -59.13 23.24
N GLU A 125 87.90 -59.02 22.52
CA GLU A 125 88.69 -57.79 22.36
C GLU A 125 88.32 -56.99 21.09
N ASN A 126 87.22 -57.36 20.42
CA ASN A 126 86.75 -56.75 19.18
C ASN A 126 87.70 -56.91 17.98
N LYS A 127 88.62 -57.87 18.00
CA LYS A 127 89.54 -58.17 16.89
C LYS A 127 89.03 -59.35 16.06
N LEU A 128 89.08 -59.24 14.73
CA LEU A 128 88.75 -60.36 13.84
C LEU A 128 89.80 -61.47 13.99
N THR A 129 89.30 -62.67 14.29
CA THR A 129 90.10 -63.89 14.42
C THR A 129 89.48 -64.98 13.57
N VAL A 130 90.32 -65.85 12.99
CA VAL A 130 89.83 -66.98 12.18
C VAL A 130 89.02 -67.92 13.06
N ASN A 131 87.85 -68.30 12.57
CA ASN A 131 86.97 -69.26 13.23
C ASN A 131 86.80 -70.47 12.29
N THR A 132 87.33 -71.61 12.70
CA THR A 132 87.36 -72.84 11.91
C THR A 132 86.26 -73.84 12.29
N HIS A 133 85.32 -73.46 13.17
CA HIS A 133 84.26 -74.35 13.67
C HIS A 133 83.52 -75.06 12.54
N TRP A 134 83.10 -74.32 11.51
CA TRP A 134 82.35 -74.86 10.37
C TRP A 134 83.16 -75.75 9.42
N ASN A 135 84.48 -75.82 9.60
CA ASN A 135 85.34 -76.76 8.87
C ASN A 135 85.58 -78.05 9.67
N SER A 136 85.20 -78.11 10.95
CA SER A 136 85.37 -79.31 11.78
C SER A 136 84.40 -80.41 11.36
N PRO A 137 84.71 -81.71 11.52
CA PRO A 137 83.79 -82.80 11.21
C PRO A 137 82.45 -82.73 11.95
N GLU A 138 82.45 -82.22 13.19
CA GLU A 138 81.30 -82.17 14.10
C GLU A 138 80.27 -81.09 13.74
N SER A 139 80.68 -80.06 13.00
CA SER A 139 79.77 -79.00 12.56
C SER A 139 78.77 -79.49 11.52
N GLN A 140 77.59 -78.88 11.49
CA GLN A 140 76.64 -79.10 10.41
C GLN A 140 77.20 -78.63 9.07
N ASN A 141 76.64 -79.12 7.97
CA ASN A 141 76.99 -78.62 6.64
C ASN A 141 76.49 -77.18 6.49
N TYR A 142 77.40 -76.21 6.37
CA TYR A 142 77.02 -74.80 6.19
C TYR A 142 76.16 -74.59 4.93
N PHE A 143 76.40 -75.38 3.88
CA PHE A 143 75.64 -75.31 2.62
C PHE A 143 74.20 -75.88 2.71
N GLU A 144 73.84 -76.50 3.84
CA GLU A 144 72.47 -76.94 4.11
C GLU A 144 71.66 -75.95 4.95
N GLN A 145 72.33 -74.96 5.54
CA GLN A 145 71.72 -73.99 6.44
C GLN A 145 70.75 -73.05 5.70
N PRO A 146 69.65 -72.60 6.36
CA PRO A 146 68.68 -71.69 5.73
C PRO A 146 69.32 -70.42 5.17
N TRP A 147 70.15 -69.73 5.96
CA TRP A 147 70.84 -68.51 5.52
C TRP A 147 71.71 -68.73 4.28
N TYR A 148 72.32 -69.92 4.14
CA TYR A 148 73.14 -70.24 2.98
C TYR A 148 72.27 -70.47 1.75
N LYS A 149 71.20 -71.26 1.88
CA LYS A 149 70.26 -71.51 0.78
C LYS A 149 69.58 -70.23 0.32
N ASP A 150 69.17 -69.38 1.25
CA ASP A 150 68.56 -68.08 0.98
C ASP A 150 69.56 -67.15 0.29
N GLY A 151 70.81 -67.09 0.78
CA GLY A 151 71.87 -66.31 0.16
C GLY A 151 72.27 -66.80 -1.23
N LEU A 152 72.26 -68.13 -1.46
CA LEU A 152 72.53 -68.74 -2.77
C LEU A 152 71.41 -68.43 -3.78
N ASN A 153 70.16 -68.41 -3.31
CA ASN A 153 68.98 -68.10 -4.12
C ASN A 153 68.71 -66.58 -4.26
N ALA A 154 69.42 -65.74 -3.51
CA ALA A 154 69.29 -64.29 -3.59
C ALA A 154 69.69 -63.78 -4.99
N PRO A 155 69.02 -62.74 -5.51
CA PRO A 155 69.42 -62.13 -6.78
C PRO A 155 70.89 -61.66 -6.74
N LYS A 156 71.60 -61.79 -7.87
CA LYS A 156 73.01 -61.39 -7.97
C LYS A 156 73.19 -59.94 -7.48
N GLY A 157 74.05 -59.74 -6.48
CA GLY A 157 74.35 -58.43 -5.90
C GLY A 157 73.42 -57.96 -4.78
N PHE A 158 72.45 -58.77 -4.37
CA PHE A 158 71.59 -58.51 -3.22
C PHE A 158 71.80 -59.59 -2.16
N CYS A 159 71.71 -59.23 -0.88
CA CYS A 159 71.80 -60.24 0.17
C CYS A 159 70.42 -60.65 0.66
N ALA A 160 70.30 -61.94 0.96
CA ALA A 160 69.22 -62.42 1.80
C ALA A 160 69.60 -62.16 3.26
N TRP A 161 68.84 -61.29 3.92
CA TRP A 161 68.94 -61.11 5.36
C TRP A 161 68.34 -62.31 6.07
N ALA A 162 69.17 -63.04 6.82
CA ALA A 162 68.70 -64.17 7.61
C ALA A 162 67.84 -63.71 8.78
N LYS A 163 66.91 -64.56 9.21
CA LYS A 163 66.27 -64.42 10.52
C LYS A 163 67.32 -64.37 11.62
N ALA A 164 67.03 -63.75 12.76
CA ALA A 164 67.90 -63.76 13.92
C ALA A 164 68.02 -65.19 14.48
N TYR A 165 69.26 -65.64 14.66
CA TYR A 165 69.58 -66.98 15.17
C TYR A 165 70.80 -66.94 16.10
N GLN A 166 71.01 -68.02 16.84
CA GLN A 166 72.22 -68.27 17.61
C GLN A 166 72.70 -69.68 17.27
N ASP A 167 73.99 -69.82 17.01
CA ASP A 167 74.63 -71.09 16.68
C ASP A 167 75.88 -71.31 17.54
N ASP A 168 76.45 -72.52 17.47
CA ASP A 168 77.62 -72.89 18.28
C ASP A 168 78.91 -72.16 17.85
N ALA A 169 78.90 -71.51 16.69
CA ALA A 169 80.03 -70.75 16.18
C ALA A 169 80.09 -69.31 16.73
N SER A 170 79.04 -68.82 17.39
CA SER A 170 78.98 -67.47 17.97
C SER A 170 78.41 -67.45 19.40
N PRO A 171 79.07 -66.77 20.36
CA PRO A 171 78.58 -66.64 21.73
C PRO A 171 77.40 -65.65 21.87
N GLN A 172 77.03 -64.96 20.79
CA GLN A 172 75.95 -63.98 20.76
C GLN A 172 74.98 -64.27 19.61
N PRO A 173 73.67 -63.99 19.81
CA PRO A 173 72.71 -64.06 18.72
C PRO A 173 73.07 -63.03 17.65
N ARG A 174 72.87 -63.43 16.40
CA ARG A 174 73.24 -62.66 15.22
C ARG A 174 72.22 -62.85 14.09
N THR A 175 72.37 -62.02 13.09
CA THR A 175 71.81 -62.21 11.76
C THR A 175 72.94 -62.00 10.76
N ASN A 176 72.74 -62.38 9.50
CA ASN A 176 73.70 -62.14 8.46
C ASN A 176 73.04 -61.68 7.17
N CYS A 177 73.83 -60.93 6.41
CA CYS A 177 73.59 -60.58 5.03
C CYS A 177 74.33 -61.64 4.19
N ALA A 178 73.58 -62.63 3.68
CA ALA A 178 74.12 -63.74 2.89
C ALA A 178 73.95 -63.47 1.39
N MET A 179 75.04 -63.54 0.61
CA MET A 179 75.05 -63.20 -0.81
C MET A 179 75.82 -64.24 -1.63
N ALA A 180 75.21 -64.74 -2.71
CA ALA A 180 75.85 -65.68 -3.61
C ALA A 180 77.13 -65.12 -4.26
N ILE A 181 78.16 -65.95 -4.32
CA ILE A 181 79.43 -65.71 -5.00
C ILE A 181 79.40 -66.49 -6.31
N TYR A 182 79.75 -65.83 -7.41
CA TYR A 182 79.88 -66.47 -8.73
C TYR A 182 81.31 -66.30 -9.25
N LYS A 183 81.86 -67.36 -9.84
CA LYS A 183 83.11 -67.30 -10.62
C LYS A 183 82.74 -67.56 -12.07
N GLY A 184 82.68 -66.50 -12.88
CA GLY A 184 82.03 -66.56 -14.19
C GLY A 184 80.52 -66.79 -14.03
N ASP A 185 79.97 -67.76 -14.77
CA ASP A 185 78.55 -68.11 -14.69
C ASP A 185 78.23 -69.19 -13.64
N GLU A 186 79.25 -69.81 -13.03
CA GLU A 186 79.05 -70.84 -12.01
C GLU A 186 78.98 -70.26 -10.60
N ALA A 187 78.03 -70.78 -9.81
CA ALA A 187 78.00 -70.54 -8.37
C ALA A 187 79.25 -71.13 -7.72
N TYR A 188 79.98 -70.29 -6.99
CA TYR A 188 81.17 -70.68 -6.23
C TYR A 188 80.82 -70.97 -4.77
N GLY A 189 79.88 -70.23 -4.20
CA GLY A 189 79.54 -70.29 -2.79
C GLY A 189 78.66 -69.12 -2.34
N VAL A 190 78.65 -68.84 -1.05
CA VAL A 190 77.97 -67.69 -0.42
C VAL A 190 78.99 -66.89 0.38
N SER A 191 78.88 -65.57 0.37
CA SER A 191 79.56 -64.67 1.28
C SER A 191 78.58 -64.25 2.37
N THR A 192 79.00 -64.21 3.63
CA THR A 192 78.21 -63.59 4.70
C THR A 192 78.94 -62.40 5.29
N ILE A 193 78.17 -61.40 5.70
CA ILE A 193 78.56 -60.44 6.73
C ILE A 193 77.59 -60.62 7.89
N ASP A 194 78.14 -60.95 9.05
CA ASP A 194 77.40 -61.22 10.27
C ASP A 194 77.35 -59.94 11.10
N VAL A 195 76.17 -59.60 11.60
CA VAL A 195 75.94 -58.49 12.53
C VAL A 195 75.23 -59.01 13.78
N THR A 196 75.63 -58.53 14.95
CA THR A 196 75.00 -58.94 16.21
C THR A 196 73.66 -58.23 16.39
N LEU A 197 72.76 -58.81 17.19
CA LEU A 197 71.52 -58.12 17.56
C LEU A 197 71.78 -56.79 18.32
N GLY A 198 72.96 -56.66 18.95
CA GLY A 198 73.39 -55.42 19.59
C GLY A 198 73.47 -54.23 18.62
N PHE A 199 73.72 -54.46 17.33
CA PHE A 199 73.64 -53.41 16.31
C PHE A 199 72.21 -52.85 16.21
N PHE A 200 71.22 -53.72 16.10
CA PHE A 200 69.81 -53.33 16.00
C PHE A 200 69.31 -52.69 17.31
N ASN A 201 69.74 -53.17 18.48
CA ASN A 201 69.37 -52.58 19.76
C ASN A 201 69.87 -51.12 19.89
N ARG A 202 71.12 -50.84 19.51
CA ARG A 202 71.66 -49.47 19.50
C ARG A 202 70.94 -48.59 18.50
N LEU A 203 70.70 -49.12 17.29
CA LEU A 203 69.97 -48.39 16.25
C LEU A 203 68.55 -48.02 16.70
N VAL A 204 67.84 -48.93 17.35
CA VAL A 204 66.53 -48.67 17.95
C VAL A 204 66.61 -47.57 19.01
N LYS A 205 67.56 -47.66 19.95
CA LYS A 205 67.76 -46.65 21.01
C LYS A 205 68.03 -45.24 20.46
N GLU A 206 68.79 -45.12 19.37
CA GLU A 206 69.01 -43.84 18.69
C GLU A 206 67.74 -43.28 18.03
N MET A 207 66.87 -44.15 17.52
CA MET A 207 65.64 -43.73 16.82
C MET A 207 64.53 -43.36 17.80
N GLU A 208 64.42 -44.01 18.95
CA GLU A 208 63.46 -43.66 20.01
C GLU A 208 63.62 -42.22 20.49
N GLN A 209 64.87 -41.74 20.58
CA GLN A 209 65.18 -40.34 20.95
C GLN A 209 64.59 -39.31 19.98
N LYS A 210 64.29 -39.70 18.73
CA LYS A 210 63.77 -38.80 17.69
C LYS A 210 62.25 -38.71 17.68
N VAL A 211 61.56 -39.77 18.09
CA VAL A 211 60.08 -39.84 18.02
C VAL A 211 59.39 -39.73 19.38
N ASN A 212 60.14 -39.67 20.48
CA ASN A 212 59.60 -39.66 21.85
C ASN A 212 58.64 -40.85 22.08
N GLY A 213 59.00 -42.01 21.56
CA GLY A 213 58.23 -43.25 21.63
C GLY A 213 59.12 -44.47 21.83
N THR A 214 58.48 -45.61 22.01
CA THR A 214 59.16 -46.91 22.17
C THR A 214 59.15 -47.67 20.85
N ILE A 215 60.27 -48.27 20.48
CA ILE A 215 60.46 -48.94 19.19
C ILE A 215 60.92 -50.39 19.41
N LEU A 216 60.36 -51.31 18.63
CA LEU A 216 60.80 -52.70 18.51
C LEU A 216 61.03 -53.04 17.04
N ILE A 217 62.02 -53.90 16.77
CA ILE A 217 62.19 -54.57 15.48
C ILE A 217 61.85 -56.04 15.70
N VAL A 218 60.83 -56.53 15.01
CA VAL A 218 60.26 -57.87 15.23
C VAL A 218 60.18 -58.68 13.95
N GLU A 219 60.36 -59.98 14.07
CA GLU A 219 60.06 -60.95 13.02
C GLU A 219 58.57 -61.30 12.98
N THR A 220 58.13 -61.82 11.84
CA THR A 220 56.76 -62.34 11.66
C THR A 220 56.39 -63.47 12.63
N ASP A 221 57.37 -64.20 13.18
CA ASP A 221 57.18 -65.24 14.20
C ASP A 221 57.30 -64.70 15.64
N GLY A 222 57.41 -63.39 15.80
CA GLY A 222 57.44 -62.70 17.09
C GLY A 222 58.82 -62.58 17.73
N LYS A 223 59.91 -63.04 17.09
CA LYS A 223 61.26 -62.80 17.63
C LYS A 223 61.61 -61.32 17.61
N ILE A 224 62.16 -60.83 18.70
CA ILE A 224 62.66 -59.46 18.84
C ILE A 224 64.10 -59.44 18.36
N VAL A 225 64.33 -58.67 17.29
CA VAL A 225 65.64 -58.50 16.65
C VAL A 225 66.32 -57.23 17.17
N GLY A 226 65.53 -56.22 17.51
CA GLY A 226 66.01 -54.94 18.02
C GLY A 226 65.09 -54.38 19.10
N SER A 227 65.64 -54.01 20.25
CA SER A 227 64.94 -53.28 21.31
C SER A 227 65.93 -52.41 22.09
N SER A 228 65.55 -51.18 22.41
CA SER A 228 66.36 -50.29 23.26
C SER A 228 66.53 -50.83 24.68
N ALA A 229 65.52 -51.54 25.21
CA ALA A 229 65.57 -52.20 26.52
C ALA A 229 66.67 -53.27 26.60
N LEU A 230 67.12 -53.78 25.45
CA LEU A 230 68.20 -54.77 25.32
C LEU A 230 69.53 -54.14 24.84
N ALA A 231 69.64 -52.81 24.79
CA ALA A 231 70.81 -52.13 24.26
C ALA A 231 72.02 -52.10 25.22
N ASP A 232 71.77 -52.05 26.54
CA ASP A 232 72.82 -51.90 27.56
C ASP A 232 73.18 -53.22 28.28
N GLY A 233 72.91 -54.37 27.65
CA GLY A 233 73.16 -55.71 28.20
C GLY A 233 73.70 -56.72 27.16
N LYS A 234 73.91 -57.98 27.57
CA LYS A 234 74.23 -59.06 26.63
C LYS A 234 73.04 -59.27 25.71
N ALA A 235 73.24 -59.18 24.40
CA ALA A 235 72.17 -59.42 23.43
C ALA A 235 71.63 -60.85 23.59
N GLU A 236 70.33 -60.98 23.81
CA GLU A 236 69.62 -62.24 23.96
C GLU A 236 68.50 -62.31 22.92
N LEU A 237 68.33 -63.48 22.30
CA LEU A 237 67.23 -63.72 21.38
C LEU A 237 65.97 -64.04 22.18
N LYS A 238 64.98 -63.15 22.10
CA LYS A 238 63.73 -63.20 22.87
C LYS A 238 62.51 -63.13 21.95
N ASN A 239 61.37 -63.63 22.39
CA ASN A 239 60.11 -63.52 21.66
C ASN A 239 59.15 -62.54 22.35
N LEU A 240 58.28 -61.89 21.58
CA LEU A 240 57.19 -61.05 22.10
C LEU A 240 56.33 -61.80 23.13
N SER A 241 56.14 -63.12 22.96
CA SER A 241 55.41 -63.95 23.92
C SER A 241 56.01 -63.94 25.32
N ASP A 242 57.32 -63.73 25.44
CA ASP A 242 58.03 -63.74 26.73
C ASP A 242 57.73 -62.47 27.55
N PHE A 243 57.26 -61.40 26.89
CA PHE A 243 57.01 -60.09 27.48
C PHE A 243 55.57 -59.60 27.36
N ALA A 244 54.72 -60.29 26.58
CA ALA A 244 53.34 -59.88 26.34
C ALA A 244 52.52 -59.68 27.62
N ALA A 245 52.81 -60.42 28.70
CA ALA A 245 52.14 -60.25 29.99
C ALA A 245 52.49 -58.94 30.72
N ASN A 246 53.68 -58.38 30.45
CA ASN A 246 54.24 -57.23 31.16
C ASN A 246 54.48 -56.01 30.27
N SER A 247 54.14 -56.09 28.98
CA SER A 247 54.27 -55.00 28.01
C SER A 247 53.02 -54.92 27.14
N PRO A 248 52.16 -53.90 27.34
CA PRO A 248 50.99 -53.67 26.49
C PRO A 248 51.34 -53.55 25.01
N MET A 249 52.46 -52.91 24.68
CA MET A 249 53.00 -52.84 23.32
C MET A 249 53.28 -54.23 22.76
N ALA A 250 53.94 -55.11 23.52
CA ALA A 250 54.24 -56.47 23.05
C ALA A 250 52.96 -57.30 22.84
N ALA A 251 51.98 -57.19 23.73
CA ALA A 251 50.69 -57.86 23.60
C ALA A 251 49.92 -57.41 22.36
N GLU A 252 49.83 -56.10 22.14
CA GLU A 252 49.12 -55.54 20.99
C GLU A 252 49.85 -55.86 19.68
N THR A 253 51.19 -55.80 19.67
CA THR A 253 52.00 -56.21 18.52
C THR A 253 51.77 -57.69 18.19
N GLN A 254 51.78 -58.57 19.20
CA GLN A 254 51.55 -60.01 18.99
C GLN A 254 50.15 -60.30 18.42
N ARG A 255 49.13 -59.54 18.84
CA ARG A 255 47.76 -59.63 18.28
C ARG A 255 47.70 -59.25 16.81
N LEU A 256 48.50 -58.27 16.40
CA LEU A 256 48.47 -57.67 15.07
C LEU A 256 49.40 -58.35 14.06
N LEU A 257 50.49 -58.98 14.50
CA LEU A 257 51.46 -59.65 13.63
C LEU A 257 50.84 -60.62 12.60
N PRO A 258 49.84 -61.47 12.92
CA PRO A 258 49.20 -62.35 11.94
C PRO A 258 48.48 -61.60 10.80
N GLN A 259 48.03 -60.36 11.04
CA GLN A 259 47.28 -59.53 10.09
C GLN A 259 48.19 -58.87 9.04
N LEU A 260 49.50 -58.83 9.28
CA LEU A 260 50.51 -58.24 8.39
C LEU A 260 50.77 -59.06 7.11
N LYS A 261 50.17 -60.26 6.98
CA LYS A 261 50.21 -61.03 5.73
C LYS A 261 49.42 -60.35 4.60
N GLU A 262 48.45 -59.50 4.92
CA GLU A 262 47.57 -58.82 3.95
C GLU A 262 47.84 -57.32 3.82
N GLN A 263 48.37 -56.67 4.87
CA GLN A 263 48.59 -55.21 4.91
C GLN A 263 50.07 -54.88 5.09
N LYS A 264 50.58 -53.96 4.27
CA LYS A 264 52.00 -53.54 4.32
C LYS A 264 52.32 -52.71 5.57
N ALA A 265 51.35 -51.97 6.10
CA ALA A 265 51.48 -51.16 7.29
C ALA A 265 50.17 -51.21 8.08
N LEU A 266 50.25 -51.13 9.40
CA LEU A 266 49.07 -51.17 10.26
C LEU A 266 49.19 -50.12 11.37
N GLU A 267 48.06 -49.54 11.73
CA GLU A 267 47.92 -48.58 12.83
C GLU A 267 46.79 -49.03 13.74
N SER A 268 47.04 -49.06 15.05
CA SER A 268 46.04 -49.47 16.04
C SER A 268 46.15 -48.57 17.27
N GLU A 269 45.02 -48.07 17.76
CA GLU A 269 44.96 -47.41 19.06
C GLU A 269 44.72 -48.46 20.14
N PHE A 270 45.47 -48.37 21.24
CA PHE A 270 45.36 -49.26 22.39
C PHE A 270 45.61 -48.48 23.67
N ASP A 271 45.18 -49.02 24.81
CA ASP A 271 45.33 -48.35 26.10
C ASP A 271 46.56 -48.87 26.85
N VAL A 272 47.33 -47.95 27.41
CA VAL A 272 48.45 -48.20 28.31
C VAL A 272 48.18 -47.44 29.62
N ASP A 273 47.83 -48.17 30.67
CA ASP A 273 47.58 -47.64 32.02
C ASP A 273 46.59 -46.44 32.06
N GLY A 274 45.52 -46.48 31.26
CA GLY A 274 44.51 -45.43 31.15
C GLY A 274 44.88 -44.27 30.22
N THR A 275 46.00 -44.39 29.51
CA THR A 275 46.40 -43.47 28.46
C THR A 275 46.27 -44.12 27.09
N SER A 276 45.55 -43.46 26.18
CA SER A 276 45.45 -43.90 24.79
C SER A 276 46.78 -43.73 24.09
N HIS A 277 47.26 -44.82 23.49
CA HIS A 277 48.48 -44.93 22.71
C HIS A 277 48.14 -45.37 21.29
N THR A 278 49.02 -45.06 20.35
CA THR A 278 48.89 -45.43 18.94
C THR A 278 50.12 -46.23 18.53
N LEU A 279 49.88 -47.46 18.09
CA LEU A 279 50.89 -48.39 17.60
C LEU A 279 51.00 -48.29 16.09
N PHE A 280 52.20 -48.03 15.57
CA PHE A 280 52.53 -48.03 14.16
C PHE A 280 53.39 -49.25 13.82
N ILE A 281 52.93 -50.10 12.91
CA ILE A 281 53.69 -51.24 12.41
C ILE A 281 54.05 -50.99 10.94
N ARG A 282 55.34 -50.98 10.62
CA ARG A 282 55.90 -50.71 9.28
C ARG A 282 56.87 -51.83 8.85
N PRO A 283 56.93 -52.20 7.57
CA PRO A 283 57.84 -53.23 7.11
C PRO A 283 59.23 -52.63 6.89
N ILE A 284 60.28 -53.38 7.24
CA ILE A 284 61.65 -53.02 6.86
C ILE A 284 61.95 -53.69 5.52
N ALA A 285 62.16 -52.89 4.48
CA ALA A 285 62.28 -53.36 3.11
C ALA A 285 63.44 -54.37 2.95
N ASN A 286 63.22 -55.41 2.13
CA ASN A 286 64.19 -56.48 1.85
C ASN A 286 64.68 -57.25 3.09
N SER A 287 63.86 -57.29 4.16
CA SER A 287 64.16 -58.01 5.39
C SER A 287 62.93 -58.79 5.88
N PRO A 288 63.10 -59.79 6.76
CA PRO A 288 61.97 -60.47 7.40
C PRO A 288 61.38 -59.69 8.59
N TRP A 289 61.72 -58.41 8.76
CA TRP A 289 61.46 -57.63 9.98
C TRP A 289 60.45 -56.51 9.77
N TYR A 290 59.76 -56.19 10.86
CA TYR A 290 58.85 -55.06 10.99
C TYR A 290 59.33 -54.13 12.09
N LEU A 291 59.27 -52.84 11.81
CA LEU A 291 59.42 -51.78 12.79
C LEU A 291 58.08 -51.54 13.47
N VAL A 292 58.08 -51.59 14.79
CA VAL A 292 56.89 -51.36 15.63
C VAL A 292 57.19 -50.16 16.51
N THR A 293 56.35 -49.13 16.46
CA THR A 293 56.54 -47.89 17.21
C THR A 293 55.30 -47.59 18.03
N ASP A 294 55.46 -47.39 19.34
CA ASP A 294 54.42 -47.00 20.28
C ASP A 294 54.60 -45.53 20.71
N LEU A 295 53.51 -44.75 20.63
CA LEU A 295 53.45 -43.33 20.96
C LEU A 295 52.14 -43.00 21.69
N PRO A 296 52.15 -42.19 22.77
CA PRO A 296 50.94 -41.66 23.37
C PRO A 296 50.10 -40.86 22.36
N THR A 297 48.81 -41.18 22.22
CA THR A 297 47.87 -40.47 21.32
C THR A 297 47.79 -38.97 21.65
N SER A 298 48.06 -38.57 22.89
CA SER A 298 48.12 -37.15 23.29
C SER A 298 49.25 -36.36 22.61
N LEU A 299 50.35 -37.01 22.24
CA LEU A 299 51.41 -36.38 21.45
C LEU A 299 50.97 -36.15 20.00
N LEU A 300 49.98 -36.91 19.51
CA LEU A 300 49.37 -36.69 18.20
C LEU A 300 48.46 -35.45 18.17
N VAL A 301 47.99 -34.93 19.32
CA VAL A 301 46.94 -33.88 19.38
C VAL A 301 47.39 -32.58 20.06
N LYS A 302 48.64 -32.54 20.55
CA LYS A 302 49.16 -31.42 21.36
C LYS A 302 49.24 -30.10 20.58
N GLN A 303 49.40 -30.13 19.25
CA GLN A 303 49.43 -28.93 18.40
C GLN A 303 48.02 -28.44 18.03
N SER A 304 47.05 -29.36 17.87
CA SER A 304 45.65 -29.02 17.56
C SER A 304 44.97 -28.14 18.63
N HIS A 305 45.28 -28.32 19.92
CA HIS A 305 44.66 -27.51 20.97
C HIS A 305 45.04 -26.02 20.89
N ALA A 306 46.25 -25.70 20.45
CA ALA A 306 46.70 -24.31 20.31
C ALA A 306 45.96 -23.56 19.18
N ILE A 307 45.75 -24.24 18.04
CA ILE A 307 45.05 -23.65 16.88
C ILE A 307 43.60 -23.30 17.24
N LEU A 308 42.90 -24.22 17.93
CA LEU A 308 41.52 -24.00 18.36
C LEU A 308 41.40 -22.84 19.37
N LEU A 309 42.38 -22.70 20.27
CA LEU A 309 42.40 -21.65 21.28
C LEU A 309 42.69 -20.26 20.66
N HIS A 310 43.57 -20.19 19.66
CA HIS A 310 43.84 -18.95 18.92
C HIS A 310 42.64 -18.46 18.10
N LEU A 311 41.90 -19.37 17.46
CA LEU A 311 40.66 -19.03 16.74
C LEU A 311 39.60 -18.46 17.71
N GLY A 312 39.44 -19.06 18.88
CA GLY A 312 38.53 -18.58 19.91
C GLY A 312 38.90 -17.19 20.46
N LEU A 313 40.20 -16.94 20.70
CA LEU A 313 40.71 -15.66 21.23
C LEU A 313 40.49 -14.47 20.28
N VAL A 314 40.50 -14.70 18.97
CA VAL A 314 40.28 -13.61 17.98
C VAL A 314 38.79 -13.38 17.75
N GLN A 315 37.97 -14.44 17.70
CA GLN A 315 36.58 -14.35 17.31
C GLN A 315 35.67 -13.74 18.40
N ILE A 316 35.90 -14.05 19.67
CA ILE A 316 35.05 -13.58 20.79
C ILE A 316 35.13 -12.05 20.97
N PRO A 317 36.32 -11.41 20.99
CA PRO A 317 36.41 -9.95 21.10
C PRO A 317 35.78 -9.20 19.91
N ILE A 318 35.94 -9.72 18.68
CA ILE A 318 35.35 -9.11 17.48
C ILE A 318 33.82 -9.14 17.57
N MET A 319 33.22 -10.26 17.98
CA MET A 319 31.78 -10.35 18.20
C MET A 319 31.29 -9.37 19.27
N LEU A 320 32.01 -9.26 20.38
CA LEU A 320 31.66 -8.34 21.47
C LEU A 320 31.73 -6.88 21.04
N LEU A 321 32.77 -6.49 20.29
CA LEU A 321 32.91 -5.15 19.74
C LEU A 321 31.79 -4.81 18.75
N LEU A 322 31.45 -5.74 17.85
CA LEU A 322 30.34 -5.56 16.90
C LEU A 322 28.99 -5.44 17.62
N LEU A 323 28.73 -6.26 18.64
CA LEU A 323 27.52 -6.19 19.44
C LEU A 323 27.41 -4.84 20.17
N LEU A 324 28.48 -4.39 20.83
CA LEU A 324 28.52 -3.10 21.53
C LEU A 324 28.32 -1.93 20.57
N PHE A 325 28.98 -1.95 19.42
CA PHE A 325 28.82 -0.93 18.38
C PHE A 325 27.37 -0.85 17.86
N LEU A 326 26.74 -2.01 17.58
CA LEU A 326 25.37 -2.03 17.08
C LEU A 326 24.36 -1.55 18.14
N VAL A 327 24.53 -1.95 19.40
CA VAL A 327 23.69 -1.48 20.52
C VAL A 327 23.87 0.02 20.76
N PHE A 328 25.11 0.53 20.66
CA PHE A 328 25.40 1.96 20.77
C PHE A 328 24.72 2.77 19.65
N SER A 329 24.85 2.33 18.39
CA SER A 329 24.21 2.97 17.24
C SER A 329 22.68 3.01 17.36
N ILE A 330 22.05 1.91 17.80
CA ILE A 330 20.61 1.86 18.06
C ILE A 330 20.21 2.86 19.16
N ARG A 331 21.01 3.02 20.23
CA ARG A 331 20.73 3.99 21.30
C ARG A 331 20.81 5.43 20.82
N VAL A 332 21.84 5.78 20.04
CA VAL A 332 22.00 7.15 19.51
C VAL A 332 20.83 7.52 18.59
N PHE A 333 20.42 6.61 17.70
CA PHE A 333 19.29 6.81 16.80
C PHE A 333 17.97 7.02 17.57
N MET A 334 17.68 6.15 18.55
CA MET A 334 16.45 6.23 19.34
C MET A 334 16.39 7.49 20.22
N LYS A 335 17.53 8.00 20.71
CA LYS A 335 17.57 9.27 21.46
C LYS A 335 17.15 10.46 20.59
N ARG A 336 17.57 10.52 19.33
CA ARG A 336 17.16 11.59 18.40
C ARG A 336 15.67 11.52 18.06
N LEU A 337 15.14 10.31 17.89
CA LEU A 337 13.71 10.09 17.68
C LEU A 337 12.87 10.50 18.91
N ALA A 338 13.38 10.28 20.12
CA ALA A 338 12.72 10.71 21.34
C ALA A 338 12.63 12.24 21.46
N VAL A 339 13.69 12.98 21.09
CA VAL A 339 13.67 14.46 21.05
C VAL A 339 12.67 14.98 20.01
N LEU A 340 12.62 14.37 18.82
CA LEU A 340 11.63 14.72 17.81
C LEU A 340 10.20 14.50 18.32
N LYS A 341 9.94 13.34 18.95
CA LYS A 341 8.65 13.04 19.58
C LYS A 341 8.31 14.07 20.65
N GLU A 342 9.26 14.43 21.51
CA GLU A 342 9.06 15.38 22.61
C GLU A 342 8.73 16.77 22.07
N ASN A 343 9.42 17.24 21.04
CA ASN A 343 9.13 18.52 20.39
C ASN A 343 7.74 18.52 19.71
N ILE A 344 7.36 17.43 19.03
CA ILE A 344 6.00 17.29 18.46
C ILE A 344 4.95 17.22 19.58
N THR A 345 5.25 16.51 20.68
CA THR A 345 4.33 16.40 21.83
C THR A 345 4.15 17.75 22.50
N ALA A 346 5.22 18.51 22.69
CA ALA A 346 5.18 19.87 23.22
C ALA A 346 4.34 20.81 22.35
N LEU A 347 4.45 20.71 21.03
CA LEU A 347 3.58 21.43 20.10
C LEU A 347 2.10 20.99 20.21
N SER A 348 1.84 19.68 20.33
CA SER A 348 0.47 19.15 20.45
C SER A 348 -0.18 19.45 21.81
N ALA A 349 0.61 19.57 22.86
CA ALA A 349 0.14 19.84 24.22
C ALA A 349 -0.10 21.35 24.47
N GLY A 350 0.41 22.22 23.60
CA GLY A 350 0.39 23.68 23.74
C GLY A 350 -0.93 24.38 23.38
N GLY A 351 -2.08 23.71 23.46
CA GLY A 351 -3.38 24.37 23.31
C GLY A 351 -3.65 24.98 21.93
N ALA A 352 -3.33 24.24 20.86
CA ALA A 352 -3.57 24.65 19.47
C ALA A 352 -2.80 25.92 19.03
N ASP A 353 -1.60 26.13 19.58
CA ASP A 353 -0.68 27.18 19.15
C ASP A 353 0.08 26.77 17.87
N LEU A 354 -0.46 27.19 16.73
CA LEU A 354 0.16 27.00 15.43
C LEU A 354 1.35 27.95 15.21
N THR A 355 1.68 28.89 16.10
CA THR A 355 2.85 29.79 15.92
C THR A 355 4.18 29.13 16.28
N GLN A 356 4.14 27.97 16.93
CA GLN A 356 5.37 27.25 17.29
C GLN A 356 5.97 26.51 16.09
N ARG A 357 7.30 26.40 16.08
CA ARG A 357 8.05 25.71 15.02
C ARG A 357 9.04 24.73 15.64
N LEU A 358 9.28 23.62 14.95
CA LEU A 358 10.36 22.70 15.31
C LEU A 358 11.71 23.36 14.99
N PRO A 359 12.69 23.36 15.92
CA PRO A 359 14.00 23.95 15.69
C PRO A 359 14.80 23.15 14.65
N GLU A 360 15.80 23.77 14.04
CA GLU A 360 16.69 23.09 13.08
C GLU A 360 17.44 21.92 13.75
N SER A 361 17.63 20.84 12.99
CA SER A 361 18.36 19.65 13.42
C SER A 361 19.73 19.58 12.76
N SER A 362 20.74 19.09 13.50
CA SER A 362 22.09 18.91 12.97
C SER A 362 22.26 17.71 12.03
N SER A 363 21.23 16.88 11.87
CA SER A 363 21.20 15.79 10.87
C SER A 363 20.32 16.21 9.69
N PRO A 364 20.81 16.08 8.44
CA PRO A 364 20.05 16.45 7.25
C PRO A 364 18.66 15.80 7.16
N GLU A 365 18.57 14.51 7.50
CA GLU A 365 17.34 13.72 7.44
C GLU A 365 16.32 14.18 8.48
N PHE A 366 16.76 14.43 9.71
CA PHE A 366 15.89 14.96 10.76
C PHE A 366 15.50 16.42 10.50
N ASN A 367 16.40 17.21 9.89
CA ASN A 367 16.09 18.59 9.52
C ASN A 367 15.04 18.68 8.41
N ALA A 368 15.11 17.79 7.42
CA ALA A 368 14.09 17.67 6.37
C ALA A 368 12.71 17.36 6.97
N ILE A 369 12.63 16.46 7.96
CA ILE A 369 11.37 16.17 8.67
C ILE A 369 10.86 17.40 9.43
N ASN A 370 11.73 18.11 10.15
CA ASN A 370 11.35 19.34 10.87
C ASN A 370 10.83 20.41 9.91
N GLN A 371 11.47 20.57 8.75
CA GLN A 371 11.04 21.52 7.72
C GLN A 371 9.67 21.14 7.17
N SER A 372 9.46 19.90 6.74
CA SER A 372 8.15 19.45 6.23
C SER A 372 7.03 19.59 7.26
N PHE A 373 7.33 19.38 8.54
CA PHE A 373 6.37 19.62 9.61
C PHE A 373 6.06 21.12 9.77
N ASN A 374 7.07 22.00 9.72
CA ASN A 374 6.87 23.44 9.77
C ASN A 374 6.06 23.96 8.56
N ASP A 375 6.34 23.47 7.35
CA ASP A 375 5.59 23.80 6.13
C ASP A 375 4.11 23.35 6.27
N PHE A 376 3.85 22.20 6.89
CA PHE A 376 2.49 21.74 7.20
C PHE A 376 1.78 22.65 8.20
N ILE A 377 2.48 23.14 9.23
CA ILE A 377 1.93 24.13 10.18
C ILE A 377 1.62 25.45 9.47
N ASP A 378 2.50 25.93 8.58
CA ASP A 378 2.24 27.15 7.78
C ASP A 378 0.98 27.00 6.92
N TYR A 379 0.78 25.84 6.29
CA TYR A 379 -0.43 25.53 5.53
C TYR A 379 -1.69 25.54 6.40
N LEU A 380 -1.64 24.93 7.60
CA LEU A 380 -2.75 24.97 8.55
C LEU A 380 -3.04 26.42 9.00
N GLN A 381 -2.02 27.23 9.26
CA GLN A 381 -2.23 28.64 9.62
C GLN A 381 -2.97 29.42 8.53
N GLN A 382 -2.56 29.26 7.26
CA GLN A 382 -3.22 29.90 6.13
C GLN A 382 -4.67 29.45 5.99
N MET A 383 -4.93 28.15 6.14
CA MET A 383 -6.28 27.60 6.11
C MET A 383 -7.15 28.20 7.23
N MET A 384 -6.64 28.26 8.47
CA MET A 384 -7.40 28.83 9.60
C MET A 384 -7.70 30.32 9.40
N ARG A 385 -6.77 31.10 8.83
CA ARG A 385 -7.02 32.51 8.45
C ARG A 385 -8.12 32.62 7.39
N GLN A 386 -8.04 31.81 6.34
CA GLN A 386 -9.02 31.82 5.25
C GLN A 386 -10.43 31.43 5.74
N VAL A 387 -10.53 30.45 6.65
CA VAL A 387 -11.82 30.09 7.27
C VAL A 387 -12.32 31.24 8.15
N GLY A 388 -11.45 31.91 8.90
CA GLY A 388 -11.81 33.07 9.73
C GLY A 388 -12.35 34.24 8.89
N GLU A 389 -11.68 34.59 7.81
CA GLU A 389 -12.12 35.62 6.87
C GLU A 389 -13.45 35.26 6.20
N SER A 390 -13.62 33.99 5.78
CA SER A 390 -14.86 33.50 5.19
C SER A 390 -16.02 33.53 6.18
N SER A 391 -15.76 33.17 7.44
CA SER A 391 -16.72 33.25 8.54
C SER A 391 -17.20 34.70 8.74
N LEU A 392 -16.28 35.66 8.84
CA LEU A 392 -16.61 37.09 8.94
C LEU A 392 -17.45 37.59 7.75
N ALA A 393 -17.14 37.15 6.54
CA ALA A 393 -17.91 37.49 5.34
C ALA A 393 -19.34 36.92 5.42
N ILE A 394 -19.53 35.67 5.86
CA ILE A 394 -20.84 35.05 6.04
C ILE A 394 -21.65 35.76 7.14
N ALA A 395 -21.04 36.11 8.27
CA ALA A 395 -21.70 36.88 9.33
C ALA A 395 -22.19 38.24 8.80
N SER A 396 -21.34 38.94 8.03
CA SER A 396 -21.71 40.22 7.43
C SER A 396 -22.87 40.07 6.44
N ALA A 397 -22.80 39.09 5.53
CA ALA A 397 -23.86 38.79 4.58
C ALA A 397 -25.18 38.40 5.27
N SER A 398 -25.12 37.60 6.35
CA SER A 398 -26.29 37.20 7.14
C SER A 398 -26.98 38.40 7.78
N ARG A 399 -26.22 39.36 8.32
CA ARG A 399 -26.77 40.62 8.86
C ARG A 399 -27.42 41.47 7.77
N GLN A 400 -26.80 41.53 6.59
CA GLN A 400 -27.36 42.25 5.45
C GLN A 400 -28.65 41.61 4.95
N ILE A 401 -28.72 40.27 4.90
CA ILE A 401 -29.94 39.52 4.60
C ILE A 401 -31.01 39.80 5.65
N ALA A 402 -30.69 39.74 6.95
CA ALA A 402 -31.64 40.04 8.01
C ALA A 402 -32.21 41.47 7.89
N SER A 403 -31.35 42.46 7.64
CA SER A 403 -31.79 43.84 7.40
C SER A 403 -32.66 43.99 6.15
N GLY A 404 -32.28 43.35 5.03
CA GLY A 404 -33.08 43.37 3.81
C GLY A 404 -34.42 42.65 3.97
N ASN A 405 -34.45 41.61 4.80
CA ASN A 405 -35.66 40.86 5.11
C ASN A 405 -36.62 41.65 6.01
N LEU A 406 -36.10 42.48 6.92
CA LEU A 406 -36.91 43.44 7.68
C LEU A 406 -37.56 44.49 6.77
N ASP A 407 -36.82 45.03 5.80
CA ASP A 407 -37.38 45.93 4.79
C ASP A 407 -38.46 45.24 3.94
N LEU A 408 -38.20 43.98 3.52
CA LEU A 408 -39.19 43.19 2.81
C LEU A 408 -40.46 42.93 3.65
N SER A 409 -40.30 42.68 4.96
CA SER A 409 -41.43 42.53 5.89
C SER A 409 -42.29 43.79 5.91
N ALA A 410 -41.68 44.96 6.12
CA ALA A 410 -42.38 46.24 6.16
C ALA A 410 -43.13 46.51 4.85
N ARG A 411 -42.48 46.28 3.71
CA ARG A 411 -43.11 46.43 2.39
C ARG A 411 -44.25 45.44 2.15
N THR A 412 -44.15 44.23 2.68
CA THR A 412 -45.21 43.21 2.57
C THR A 412 -46.42 43.60 3.41
N GLU A 413 -46.21 44.15 4.61
CA GLU A 413 -47.27 44.71 5.46
C GLU A 413 -47.94 45.94 4.81
N ASP A 414 -47.15 46.87 4.26
CA ASP A 414 -47.67 48.03 3.50
C ASP A 414 -48.48 47.59 2.28
N GLN A 415 -48.02 46.54 1.58
CA GLN A 415 -48.72 45.96 0.44
C GLN A 415 -50.03 45.30 0.87
N ALA A 416 -50.05 44.57 1.98
CA ALA A 416 -51.28 43.97 2.52
C ALA A 416 -52.33 45.06 2.84
N SER A 417 -51.92 46.12 3.53
CA SER A 417 -52.78 47.28 3.83
C SER A 417 -53.32 47.95 2.55
N SER A 418 -52.46 48.12 1.54
CA SER A 418 -52.86 48.67 0.24
C SER A 418 -53.86 47.79 -0.50
N ILE A 419 -53.70 46.46 -0.43
CA ILE A 419 -54.63 45.48 -1.00
C ILE A 419 -55.98 45.55 -0.29
N GLU A 420 -56.00 45.63 1.04
CA GLU A 420 -57.23 45.75 1.84
C GLU A 420 -58.01 47.02 1.48
N GLN A 421 -57.32 48.16 1.38
CA GLN A 421 -57.94 49.42 0.96
C GLN A 421 -58.44 49.37 -0.49
N THR A 422 -57.70 48.71 -1.39
CA THR A 422 -58.10 48.55 -2.79
C THR A 422 -59.34 47.64 -2.88
N ALA A 423 -59.39 46.55 -2.13
CA ALA A 423 -60.55 45.65 -2.07
C ALA A 423 -61.80 46.39 -1.56
N ALA A 424 -61.68 47.17 -0.48
CA ALA A 424 -62.78 47.99 0.04
C ALA A 424 -63.27 49.02 -1.01
N SER A 425 -62.35 49.64 -1.74
CA SER A 425 -62.69 50.57 -2.82
C SER A 425 -63.40 49.86 -3.99
N MET A 426 -63.01 48.62 -4.30
CA MET A 426 -63.67 47.81 -5.34
C MET A 426 -65.06 47.36 -4.93
N ASP A 427 -65.31 47.07 -3.65
CA ASP A 427 -66.65 46.79 -3.13
C ASP A 427 -67.57 48.01 -3.26
N GLU A 428 -67.07 49.20 -2.90
CA GLU A 428 -67.82 50.46 -3.07
C GLU A 428 -68.10 50.78 -4.55
N LEU A 429 -67.11 50.57 -5.42
CA LEU A 429 -67.28 50.72 -6.88
C LEU A 429 -68.30 49.72 -7.43
N THR A 430 -68.24 48.45 -7.01
CA THR A 430 -69.21 47.41 -7.41
C THR A 430 -70.62 47.81 -7.03
N SER A 431 -70.81 48.28 -5.80
CA SER A 431 -72.09 48.78 -5.29
C SER A 431 -72.60 49.96 -6.14
N THR A 432 -71.72 50.92 -6.45
CA THR A 432 -72.07 52.12 -7.22
C THR A 432 -72.44 51.78 -8.67
N VAL A 433 -71.69 50.89 -9.33
CA VAL A 433 -71.99 50.42 -10.69
C VAL A 433 -73.33 49.69 -10.74
N LYS A 434 -73.61 48.83 -9.75
CA LYS A 434 -74.90 48.15 -9.63
C LYS A 434 -76.05 49.15 -9.45
N GLN A 435 -75.88 50.12 -8.56
CA GLN A 435 -76.87 51.18 -8.34
C GLN A 435 -77.09 52.01 -9.62
N ASN A 436 -76.04 52.28 -10.41
CA ASN A 436 -76.17 52.98 -11.70
C ASN A 436 -76.97 52.15 -12.72
N ALA A 437 -76.74 50.84 -12.80
CA ALA A 437 -77.50 49.96 -13.68
C ALA A 437 -78.99 49.94 -13.29
N ASP A 438 -79.29 49.83 -11.98
CA ASP A 438 -80.66 49.86 -11.46
C ASP A 438 -81.34 51.21 -11.72
N ASN A 439 -80.63 52.33 -11.50
CA ASN A 439 -81.12 53.67 -11.79
C ASN A 439 -81.41 53.88 -13.28
N ALA A 440 -80.53 53.41 -14.15
CA ALA A 440 -80.70 53.50 -15.60
C ALA A 440 -81.91 52.66 -16.07
N SER A 441 -82.08 51.46 -15.51
CA SER A 441 -83.26 50.61 -15.76
C SER A 441 -84.55 51.33 -15.34
N HIS A 442 -84.57 51.92 -14.14
CA HIS A 442 -85.73 52.66 -13.64
C HIS A 442 -86.04 53.92 -14.48
N ALA A 443 -85.01 54.67 -14.87
CA ALA A 443 -85.16 55.83 -15.76
C ALA A 443 -85.64 55.45 -17.17
N ASN A 444 -85.18 54.32 -17.72
CA ASN A 444 -85.66 53.79 -19.00
C ASN A 444 -87.15 53.44 -18.94
N GLN A 445 -87.61 52.83 -17.84
CA GLN A 445 -89.02 52.56 -17.64
C GLN A 445 -89.84 53.85 -17.57
N LEU A 446 -89.37 54.84 -16.81
CA LEU A 446 -90.03 56.15 -16.69
C LEU A 446 -90.13 56.87 -18.04
N ALA A 447 -89.07 56.79 -18.87
CA ALA A 447 -89.07 57.33 -20.22
C ALA A 447 -90.09 56.61 -21.12
N ARG A 448 -90.20 55.27 -21.05
CA ARG A 448 -91.22 54.51 -21.80
C ARG A 448 -92.65 54.90 -21.40
N ASP A 449 -92.88 55.09 -20.11
CA ASP A 449 -94.19 55.52 -19.60
C ASP A 449 -94.52 56.96 -20.07
N ALA A 450 -93.55 57.88 -20.00
CA ALA A 450 -93.69 59.24 -20.51
C ALA A 450 -93.94 59.27 -22.02
N SER A 451 -93.26 58.42 -22.80
CA SER A 451 -93.49 58.26 -24.24
C SER A 451 -94.91 57.81 -24.54
N THR A 452 -95.44 56.86 -23.76
CA THR A 452 -96.82 56.39 -23.88
C THR A 452 -97.83 57.51 -23.63
N VAL A 453 -97.58 58.36 -22.63
CA VAL A 453 -98.41 59.54 -22.33
C VAL A 453 -98.32 60.57 -23.46
N ALA A 454 -97.12 60.84 -23.98
CA ALA A 454 -96.89 61.76 -25.09
C ALA A 454 -97.63 61.32 -26.37
N VAL A 455 -97.56 60.03 -26.73
CA VAL A 455 -98.32 59.45 -27.85
C VAL A 455 -99.83 59.65 -27.68
N LYS A 456 -100.34 59.47 -26.45
CA LYS A 456 -101.75 59.72 -26.14
C LYS A 456 -102.09 61.22 -26.26
N GLY A 457 -101.22 62.10 -25.78
CA GLY A 457 -101.34 63.56 -25.90
C GLY A 457 -101.41 64.02 -27.35
N GLY A 458 -100.47 63.57 -28.19
CA GLY A 458 -100.46 63.88 -29.63
C GLY A 458 -101.73 63.43 -30.35
N LYS A 459 -102.28 62.26 -30.00
CA LYS A 459 -103.58 61.79 -30.54
C LYS A 459 -104.72 62.74 -30.17
N VAL A 460 -104.78 63.21 -28.92
CA VAL A 460 -105.82 64.13 -28.45
C VAL A 460 -105.68 65.48 -29.14
N VAL A 461 -104.47 66.03 -29.24
CA VAL A 461 -104.21 67.29 -29.95
C VAL A 461 -104.66 67.20 -31.41
N LYS A 462 -104.33 66.10 -32.10
CA LYS A 462 -104.77 65.85 -33.48
C LYS A 462 -106.30 65.86 -33.61
N GLN A 463 -107.00 65.22 -32.69
CA GLN A 463 -108.47 65.24 -32.65
C GLN A 463 -109.04 66.66 -32.44
N VAL A 464 -108.37 67.50 -31.64
CA VAL A 464 -108.78 68.90 -31.43
C VAL A 464 -108.58 69.72 -32.71
N VAL A 465 -107.45 69.56 -33.42
CA VAL A 465 -107.22 70.22 -34.72
C VAL A 465 -108.31 69.85 -35.73
N ASP A 466 -108.63 68.56 -35.86
CA ASP A 466 -109.69 68.07 -36.76
C ASP A 466 -111.07 68.68 -36.40
N THR A 467 -111.35 68.81 -35.10
CA THR A 467 -112.58 69.42 -34.59
C THR A 467 -112.62 70.93 -34.88
N MET A 468 -111.54 71.67 -34.62
CA MET A 468 -111.44 73.10 -34.93
C MET A 468 -111.59 73.37 -36.42
N GLY A 469 -111.00 72.53 -37.28
CA GLY A 469 -111.21 72.58 -38.73
C GLY A 469 -112.69 72.41 -39.12
N SER A 470 -113.39 71.48 -38.46
CA SER A 470 -114.83 71.26 -38.68
C SER A 470 -115.69 72.43 -38.19
N ILE A 471 -115.34 73.05 -37.05
CA ILE A 471 -116.02 74.25 -36.53
C ILE A 471 -115.77 75.43 -37.47
N ASN A 472 -114.54 75.67 -37.90
CA ASN A 472 -114.19 76.74 -38.85
C ASN A 472 -114.99 76.60 -40.16
N HIS A 473 -115.07 75.39 -40.70
CA HIS A 473 -115.88 75.10 -41.89
C HIS A 473 -117.39 75.39 -41.66
N SER A 474 -117.92 75.02 -40.50
CA SER A 474 -119.32 75.25 -40.13
C SER A 474 -119.62 76.74 -39.93
N SER A 475 -118.72 77.49 -39.30
CA SER A 475 -118.85 78.94 -39.09
C SER A 475 -118.83 79.71 -40.41
N LYS A 476 -117.97 79.33 -41.38
CA LYS A 476 -117.99 79.93 -42.73
C LYS A 476 -119.33 79.74 -43.43
N LYS A 477 -119.92 78.54 -43.34
CA LYS A 477 -121.27 78.28 -43.86
C LYS A 477 -122.33 79.18 -43.20
N ILE A 478 -122.20 79.46 -41.90
CA ILE A 478 -123.10 80.39 -41.21
C ILE A 478 -122.94 81.81 -41.78
N VAL A 479 -121.71 82.31 -41.99
CA VAL A 479 -121.46 83.63 -42.62
C VAL A 479 -122.14 83.73 -43.99
N ASP A 480 -122.08 82.68 -44.80
CA ASP A 480 -122.74 82.62 -46.11
C ASP A 480 -124.27 82.72 -45.96
N ILE A 481 -124.87 81.97 -45.02
CA ILE A 481 -126.31 82.00 -44.74
C ILE A 481 -126.75 83.39 -44.24
N ILE A 482 -126.00 84.00 -43.32
CA ILE A 482 -126.31 85.33 -42.80
C ILE A 482 -126.21 86.39 -43.91
N SER A 483 -125.26 86.25 -44.85
CA SER A 483 -125.16 87.13 -46.01
C SER A 483 -126.38 87.02 -46.94
N VAL A 484 -126.96 85.82 -47.08
CA VAL A 484 -128.26 85.62 -47.77
C VAL A 484 -129.39 86.29 -47.00
N ILE A 485 -129.42 86.21 -45.66
CA ILE A 485 -130.46 86.86 -44.84
C ILE A 485 -130.39 88.38 -44.94
N ASP A 486 -129.20 89.00 -44.88
CA ASP A 486 -129.04 90.46 -45.08
C ASP A 486 -129.51 90.87 -46.49
N SER A 487 -129.24 90.04 -47.50
CA SER A 487 -129.74 90.26 -48.87
C SER A 487 -131.28 90.19 -48.94
N ILE A 488 -131.92 89.23 -48.26
CA ILE A 488 -133.38 89.12 -48.17
C ILE A 488 -133.97 90.32 -47.43
N ALA A 489 -133.35 90.75 -46.33
CA ALA A 489 -133.78 91.92 -45.57
C ALA A 489 -133.68 93.20 -46.41
N PHE A 490 -132.61 93.36 -47.19
CA PHE A 490 -132.47 94.46 -48.15
C PHE A 490 -133.56 94.42 -49.22
N GLN A 491 -133.80 93.27 -49.85
CA GLN A 491 -134.88 93.09 -50.84
C GLN A 491 -136.26 93.41 -50.24
N THR A 492 -136.53 92.98 -49.00
CA THR A 492 -137.78 93.25 -48.28
C THR A 492 -137.94 94.74 -47.98
N ASN A 493 -136.85 95.43 -47.61
CA ASN A 493 -136.85 96.87 -47.39
C ASN A 493 -137.18 97.65 -48.69
N ILE A 494 -136.68 97.20 -49.85
CA ILE A 494 -137.02 97.77 -51.16
C ILE A 494 -138.49 97.49 -51.53
N LEU A 495 -138.98 96.26 -51.33
CA LEU A 495 -140.39 95.90 -51.55
C LEU A 495 -141.33 96.74 -50.69
N ALA A 496 -141.01 96.92 -49.41
CA ALA A 496 -141.78 97.72 -48.47
C ALA A 496 -141.76 99.22 -48.83
N LEU A 497 -140.62 99.74 -49.29
CA LEU A 497 -140.52 101.10 -49.83
C LEU A 497 -141.43 101.28 -51.06
N ASN A 498 -141.39 100.34 -52.01
CA ASN A 498 -142.25 100.37 -53.19
C ASN A 498 -143.74 100.32 -52.80
N ALA A 499 -144.10 99.48 -51.84
CA ALA A 499 -145.47 99.40 -51.32
C ALA A 499 -145.91 100.69 -50.61
N ALA A 500 -145.03 101.32 -49.83
CA ALA A 500 -145.33 102.60 -49.17
C ALA A 500 -145.55 103.73 -50.20
N VAL A 501 -144.77 103.75 -51.29
CA VAL A 501 -144.94 104.69 -52.41
C VAL A 501 -146.29 104.48 -53.10
N GLU A 502 -146.67 103.24 -53.40
CA GLU A 502 -147.96 102.95 -54.04
C GLU A 502 -149.14 103.23 -53.11
N ALA A 503 -149.00 102.98 -51.81
CA ALA A 503 -150.00 103.33 -50.80
C ALA A 503 -150.20 104.85 -50.68
N ALA A 504 -149.12 105.65 -50.76
CA ALA A 504 -149.22 107.11 -50.80
C ALA A 504 -149.91 107.60 -52.09
N ARG A 505 -149.71 106.89 -53.21
CA ARG A 505 -150.36 107.18 -54.50
C ARG A 505 -151.87 106.95 -54.48
N ALA A 506 -152.35 106.00 -53.66
CA ALA A 506 -153.77 105.68 -53.50
C ALA A 506 -154.55 106.62 -52.56
N GLY A 507 -153.90 107.63 -51.95
CA GLY A 507 -154.54 108.62 -51.08
C GLY A 507 -155.15 108.02 -49.80
N GLU A 508 -156.33 108.49 -49.38
CA GLU A 508 -156.99 108.03 -48.13
C GLU A 508 -157.29 106.53 -48.11
N GLN A 509 -157.53 105.89 -49.28
CA GLN A 509 -157.80 104.45 -49.36
C GLN A 509 -156.54 103.59 -49.08
N GLY A 510 -155.35 104.16 -49.28
CA GLY A 510 -154.07 103.48 -49.06
C GLY A 510 -153.52 103.58 -47.64
N ARG A 511 -154.18 104.33 -46.75
CA ARG A 511 -153.63 104.71 -45.43
C ARG A 511 -153.31 103.50 -44.54
N GLY A 512 -154.15 102.46 -44.55
CA GLY A 512 -153.88 101.20 -43.82
C GLY A 512 -152.69 100.43 -44.41
N PHE A 513 -152.59 100.39 -45.73
CA PHE A 513 -151.45 99.76 -46.43
C PHE A 513 -150.13 100.49 -46.19
N ALA A 514 -150.14 101.83 -46.12
CA ALA A 514 -148.95 102.63 -45.83
C ALA A 514 -148.37 102.33 -44.44
N VAL A 515 -149.22 102.11 -43.43
CA VAL A 515 -148.78 101.72 -42.07
C VAL A 515 -148.12 100.34 -42.10
N VAL A 516 -148.75 99.36 -42.75
CA VAL A 516 -148.18 98.01 -42.89
C VAL A 516 -146.86 98.06 -43.65
N ALA A 517 -146.77 98.82 -44.74
CA ALA A 517 -145.54 98.98 -45.51
C ALA A 517 -144.41 99.62 -44.68
N SER A 518 -144.72 100.62 -43.84
CA SER A 518 -143.75 101.22 -42.92
C SER A 518 -143.29 100.22 -41.85
N GLU A 519 -144.18 99.41 -41.30
CA GLU A 519 -143.85 98.40 -40.29
C GLU A 519 -142.98 97.28 -40.89
N VAL A 520 -143.32 96.79 -42.09
CA VAL A 520 -142.50 95.82 -42.83
C VAL A 520 -141.12 96.40 -43.15
N ARG A 521 -141.05 97.69 -43.51
CA ARG A 521 -139.78 98.37 -43.76
C ARG A 521 -138.93 98.47 -42.49
N ASN A 522 -139.52 98.83 -41.36
CA ASN A 522 -138.84 98.89 -40.06
C ASN A 522 -138.31 97.51 -39.66
N LEU A 523 -139.14 96.46 -39.81
CA LEU A 523 -138.75 95.08 -39.55
C LEU A 523 -137.60 94.61 -40.46
N ALA A 524 -137.62 94.99 -41.74
CA ALA A 524 -136.56 94.68 -42.69
C ALA A 524 -135.24 95.38 -42.33
N GLN A 525 -135.29 96.66 -41.93
CA GLN A 525 -134.10 97.39 -41.44
C GLN A 525 -133.55 96.78 -40.15
N ARG A 526 -134.42 96.42 -39.19
CA ARG A 526 -134.02 95.71 -37.97
C ARG A 526 -133.38 94.36 -38.27
N SER A 527 -133.96 93.60 -39.20
CA SER A 527 -133.43 92.29 -39.64
C SER A 527 -132.05 92.44 -40.29
N ALA A 528 -131.85 93.45 -41.12
CA ALA A 528 -130.55 93.74 -41.74
C ALA A 528 -129.49 94.13 -40.69
N THR A 529 -129.84 94.98 -39.72
CA THR A 529 -128.94 95.34 -38.61
C THR A 529 -128.54 94.11 -37.80
N SER A 530 -129.52 93.29 -37.38
CA SER A 530 -129.25 92.05 -36.64
C SER A 530 -128.44 91.05 -37.46
N ALA A 531 -128.70 90.92 -38.77
CA ALA A 531 -127.90 90.07 -39.65
C ALA A 531 -126.43 90.53 -39.70
N ARG A 532 -126.16 91.83 -39.79
CA ARG A 532 -124.77 92.35 -39.76
C ARG A 532 -124.09 92.17 -38.40
N GLU A 533 -124.82 92.34 -37.31
CA GLU A 533 -124.29 92.08 -35.96
C GLU A 533 -123.93 90.59 -35.79
N ILE A 534 -124.81 89.67 -36.22
CA ILE A 534 -124.52 88.22 -36.21
C ILE A 534 -123.33 87.92 -37.12
N LYS A 535 -123.29 88.49 -38.34
CA LYS A 535 -122.17 88.28 -39.27
C LYS A 535 -120.85 88.65 -38.62
N LYS A 536 -120.77 89.83 -37.99
CA LYS A 536 -119.58 90.29 -37.29
C LYS A 536 -119.18 89.34 -36.16
N LEU A 537 -120.12 88.91 -35.31
CA LEU A 537 -119.82 87.96 -34.23
C LEU A 537 -119.29 86.62 -34.74
N ILE A 538 -119.79 86.13 -35.88
CA ILE A 538 -119.30 84.90 -36.49
C ILE A 538 -117.95 85.12 -37.17
N GLU A 539 -117.70 86.26 -37.82
CA GLU A 539 -116.39 86.63 -38.36
C GLU A 539 -115.33 86.71 -37.25
N ASP A 540 -115.64 87.34 -36.12
CA ASP A 540 -114.80 87.38 -34.93
C ASP A 540 -114.55 85.95 -34.40
N SER A 541 -115.60 85.11 -34.33
CA SER A 541 -115.45 83.70 -33.92
C SER A 541 -114.57 82.88 -34.87
N VAL A 542 -114.64 83.12 -36.18
CA VAL A 542 -113.78 82.46 -37.19
C VAL A 542 -112.32 82.86 -36.98
N ALA A 543 -112.06 84.13 -36.69
CA ALA A 543 -110.71 84.60 -36.37
C ALA A 543 -110.17 83.94 -35.10
N ASP A 544 -110.97 83.86 -34.03
CA ASP A 544 -110.59 83.18 -32.78
C ASP A 544 -110.32 81.68 -32.98
N ILE A 545 -111.14 80.99 -33.80
CA ILE A 545 -110.92 79.58 -34.15
C ILE A 545 -109.62 79.41 -34.95
N ALA A 546 -109.29 80.33 -35.87
CA ALA A 546 -108.05 80.26 -36.63
C ALA A 546 -106.83 80.37 -35.70
N ILE A 547 -106.83 81.35 -34.79
CA ILE A 547 -105.79 81.50 -33.76
C ILE A 547 -105.70 80.24 -32.89
N GLY A 548 -106.85 79.70 -32.46
CA GLY A 548 -106.90 78.47 -31.67
C GLY A 548 -106.37 77.25 -32.44
N THR A 549 -106.60 77.18 -33.75
CA THR A 549 -106.09 76.09 -34.61
C THR A 549 -104.57 76.15 -34.70
N ASP A 550 -103.99 77.34 -34.88
CA ASP A 550 -102.54 77.53 -34.95
C ASP A 550 -101.87 77.17 -33.60
N LEU A 551 -102.43 77.63 -32.48
CA LEU A 551 -101.91 77.29 -31.14
C LEU A 551 -101.94 75.77 -30.85
N VAL A 552 -102.99 75.08 -31.29
CA VAL A 552 -103.10 73.63 -31.10
C VAL A 552 -102.17 72.87 -32.06
N ALA A 553 -101.94 73.39 -33.27
CA ALA A 553 -100.95 72.82 -34.19
C ALA A 553 -99.52 72.93 -33.62
N ASP A 554 -99.16 74.08 -33.04
CA ASP A 554 -97.89 74.28 -32.33
C ASP A 554 -97.77 73.37 -31.09
N ALA A 555 -98.86 73.16 -30.36
CA ALA A 555 -98.87 72.16 -29.28
C ALA A 555 -98.63 70.73 -29.81
N GLY A 556 -99.08 70.43 -31.03
CA GLY A 556 -98.86 69.16 -31.72
C GLY A 556 -97.39 68.94 -32.07
N THR A 557 -96.75 69.93 -32.69
CA THR A 557 -95.30 69.86 -33.00
C THR A 557 -94.46 69.73 -31.73
N THR A 558 -94.84 70.44 -30.66
CA THR A 558 -94.17 70.33 -29.35
C THR A 558 -94.29 68.92 -28.75
N MET A 559 -95.41 68.21 -28.98
CA MET A 559 -95.58 66.82 -28.55
C MET A 559 -94.70 65.85 -29.34
N ASP A 560 -94.54 66.07 -30.65
CA ASP A 560 -93.64 65.28 -31.50
C ASP A 560 -92.16 65.46 -31.07
N ASP A 561 -91.75 66.71 -30.79
CA ASP A 561 -90.42 67.01 -30.26
C ASP A 561 -90.19 66.36 -28.88
N LEU A 562 -91.19 66.40 -27.99
CA LEU A 562 -91.15 65.72 -26.70
C LEU A 562 -90.98 64.21 -26.87
N MET A 563 -91.73 63.58 -27.80
CA MET A 563 -91.58 62.15 -28.10
C MET A 563 -90.17 61.80 -28.55
N SER A 564 -89.58 62.62 -29.42
CA SER A 564 -88.19 62.45 -29.89
C SER A 564 -87.20 62.56 -28.72
N GLY A 565 -87.34 63.58 -27.88
CA GLY A 565 -86.51 63.77 -26.69
C GLY A 565 -86.57 62.59 -25.71
N VAL A 566 -87.77 62.10 -25.41
CA VAL A 566 -87.97 60.94 -24.52
C VAL A 566 -87.38 59.66 -25.12
N SER A 567 -87.49 59.46 -26.43
CA SER A 567 -86.87 58.33 -27.13
C SER A 567 -85.33 58.37 -27.01
N ASN A 568 -84.72 59.55 -27.13
CA ASN A 568 -83.29 59.71 -26.95
C ASN A 568 -82.85 59.40 -25.50
N VAL A 569 -83.63 59.83 -24.50
CA VAL A 569 -83.36 59.48 -23.09
C VAL A 569 -83.41 57.96 -22.89
N ALA A 570 -84.42 57.27 -23.44
CA ALA A 570 -84.50 55.82 -23.36
C ALA A 570 -83.31 55.11 -24.02
N ALA A 571 -82.85 55.62 -25.18
CA ALA A 571 -81.65 55.10 -25.85
C ALA A 571 -80.39 55.24 -24.97
N LEU A 572 -80.17 56.43 -24.40
CA LEU A 572 -79.04 56.70 -23.49
C LEU A 572 -79.08 55.80 -22.25
N MET A 573 -80.27 55.58 -21.66
CA MET A 573 -80.39 54.69 -20.50
C MET A 573 -80.03 53.24 -20.84
N ASN A 574 -80.39 52.74 -22.03
CA ASN A 574 -79.97 51.40 -22.46
C ASN A 574 -78.44 51.31 -22.64
N GLU A 575 -77.80 52.38 -23.15
CA GLU A 575 -76.35 52.44 -23.30
C GLU A 575 -75.64 52.45 -21.93
N ILE A 576 -76.16 53.22 -20.95
CA ILE A 576 -75.64 53.21 -19.56
C ILE A 576 -75.79 51.83 -18.92
N MET A 577 -76.93 51.15 -19.11
CA MET A 577 -77.12 49.78 -18.62
C MET A 577 -76.08 48.82 -19.21
N SER A 578 -75.87 48.87 -20.53
CA SER A 578 -74.87 48.04 -21.21
C SER A 578 -73.45 48.32 -20.70
N SER A 579 -73.08 49.60 -20.57
CA SER A 579 -71.77 50.00 -20.06
C SER A 579 -71.58 49.60 -18.60
N SER A 580 -72.62 49.72 -17.77
CA SER A 580 -72.57 49.30 -16.36
C SER A 580 -72.39 47.78 -16.23
N GLN A 581 -73.02 46.99 -17.11
CA GLN A 581 -72.84 45.54 -17.15
C GLN A 581 -71.39 45.17 -17.53
N GLU A 582 -70.79 45.86 -18.51
CA GLU A 582 -69.40 45.66 -18.89
C GLU A 582 -68.43 46.06 -17.78
N GLN A 583 -68.69 47.19 -17.10
CA GLN A 583 -67.94 47.61 -15.91
C GLN A 583 -68.01 46.56 -14.79
N SER A 584 -69.18 45.98 -14.54
CA SER A 584 -69.34 44.93 -13.53
C SER A 584 -68.47 43.70 -13.84
N LEU A 585 -68.40 43.27 -15.10
CA LEU A 585 -67.53 42.18 -15.54
C LEU A 585 -66.05 42.55 -15.40
N GLY A 586 -65.68 43.79 -15.72
CA GLY A 586 -64.33 44.32 -15.51
C GLY A 586 -63.91 44.33 -14.04
N ILE A 587 -64.81 44.75 -13.15
CA ILE A 587 -64.56 44.77 -11.70
C ILE A 587 -64.41 43.34 -11.15
N GLU A 588 -65.18 42.36 -11.65
CA GLU A 588 -65.02 40.95 -11.26
C GLU A 588 -63.60 40.43 -11.60
N GLN A 589 -63.08 40.77 -12.78
CA GLN A 589 -61.69 40.43 -13.16
C GLN A 589 -60.66 41.12 -12.26
N VAL A 590 -60.87 42.38 -11.91
CA VAL A 590 -59.99 43.10 -10.97
C VAL A 590 -60.01 42.44 -9.60
N ASN A 591 -61.18 42.02 -9.10
CA ASN A 591 -61.31 41.29 -7.83
C ASN A 591 -60.55 39.96 -7.85
N LEU A 592 -60.58 39.21 -8.96
CA LEU A 592 -59.75 38.00 -9.10
C LEU A 592 -58.25 38.32 -9.01
N ALA A 593 -57.80 39.40 -9.66
CA ALA A 593 -56.41 39.84 -9.59
C ALA A 593 -55.99 40.29 -8.18
N ILE A 594 -56.88 40.98 -7.45
CA ILE A 594 -56.65 41.38 -6.05
C ILE A 594 -56.49 40.15 -5.15
N ASN A 595 -57.35 39.13 -5.29
CA ASN A 595 -57.23 37.88 -4.54
C ASN A 595 -55.91 37.15 -4.83
N GLN A 596 -55.42 37.19 -6.07
CA GLN A 596 -54.13 36.61 -6.42
C GLN A 596 -52.96 37.40 -5.82
N LEU A 597 -53.04 38.73 -5.80
CA LEU A 597 -52.07 39.59 -5.13
C LEU A 597 -52.05 39.33 -3.63
N ASP A 598 -53.21 39.16 -2.99
CA ASP A 598 -53.30 38.84 -1.56
C ASP A 598 -52.61 37.51 -1.23
N ASN A 599 -52.88 36.45 -2.02
CA ASN A 599 -52.21 35.16 -1.84
C ASN A 599 -50.67 35.27 -1.98
N SER A 600 -50.20 36.03 -2.96
CA SER A 600 -48.76 36.31 -3.15
C SER A 600 -48.18 37.08 -1.96
N THR A 601 -48.90 38.07 -1.43
CA THR A 601 -48.50 38.82 -0.22
C THR A 601 -48.41 37.91 1.00
N GLN A 602 -49.37 36.99 1.21
CA GLN A 602 -49.31 36.01 2.29
C GLN A 602 -48.13 35.04 2.14
N GLN A 603 -47.83 34.59 0.91
CA GLN A 603 -46.64 33.78 0.64
C GLN A 603 -45.35 34.53 0.93
N ASN A 604 -45.27 35.81 0.57
CA ASN A 604 -44.12 36.66 0.89
C ASN A 604 -43.94 36.80 2.41
N ALA A 605 -45.03 36.97 3.17
CA ALA A 605 -44.96 37.01 4.64
C ALA A 605 -44.39 35.71 5.22
N ALA A 606 -44.85 34.56 4.73
CA ALA A 606 -44.28 33.27 5.13
C ALA A 606 -42.80 33.11 4.72
N LEU A 607 -42.42 33.62 3.55
CA LEU A 607 -41.04 33.61 3.06
C LEU A 607 -40.14 34.49 3.93
N VAL A 608 -40.63 35.66 4.35
CA VAL A 608 -39.94 36.57 5.26
C VAL A 608 -39.63 35.86 6.58
N GLU A 609 -40.56 35.12 7.17
CA GLU A 609 -40.29 34.34 8.39
C GLU A 609 -39.21 33.28 8.17
N GLN A 610 -39.27 32.55 7.04
CA GLN A 610 -38.28 31.52 6.71
C GLN A 610 -36.88 32.10 6.49
N VAL A 611 -36.78 33.23 5.78
CA VAL A 611 -35.50 33.91 5.51
C VAL A 611 -34.92 34.48 6.80
N ALA A 612 -35.74 35.02 7.70
CA ALA A 612 -35.30 35.49 9.02
C ALA A 612 -34.69 34.33 9.82
N ALA A 613 -35.37 33.18 9.88
CA ALA A 613 -34.88 32.00 10.57
C ALA A 613 -33.57 31.46 9.96
N ALA A 614 -33.48 31.43 8.62
CA ALA A 614 -32.27 31.00 7.92
C ALA A 614 -31.09 31.96 8.16
N ALA A 615 -31.31 33.28 8.11
CA ALA A 615 -30.29 34.28 8.38
C ALA A 615 -29.76 34.18 9.82
N GLN A 616 -30.66 33.95 10.80
CA GLN A 616 -30.27 33.72 12.18
C GLN A 616 -29.44 32.44 12.34
N ALA A 617 -29.87 31.33 11.73
CA ALA A 617 -29.13 30.07 11.77
C ALA A 617 -27.72 30.19 11.15
N MET A 618 -27.59 30.94 10.04
CA MET A 618 -26.26 31.22 9.46
C MET A 618 -25.37 32.02 10.42
N GLN A 619 -25.94 33.03 11.09
CA GLN A 619 -25.21 33.83 12.08
C GLN A 619 -24.74 32.97 13.26
N ASP A 620 -25.61 32.11 13.79
CA ASP A 620 -25.26 31.18 14.89
C ASP A 620 -24.16 30.19 14.47
N GLN A 621 -24.25 29.63 13.26
CA GLN A 621 -23.24 28.70 12.72
C GLN A 621 -21.88 29.40 12.53
N THR A 622 -21.89 30.68 12.16
CA THR A 622 -20.70 31.50 11.98
C THR A 622 -20.03 31.82 13.32
N LEU A 623 -20.82 32.14 14.35
CA LEU A 623 -20.32 32.31 15.73
C LEU A 623 -19.67 31.01 16.25
N GLN A 624 -20.26 29.85 15.92
CA GLN A 624 -19.67 28.57 16.28
C GLN A 624 -18.33 28.33 15.58
N LEU A 625 -18.21 28.67 14.29
CA LEU A 625 -16.96 28.60 13.55
C LEU A 625 -15.90 29.55 14.14
N GLU A 626 -16.28 30.78 14.49
CA GLU A 626 -15.39 31.74 15.15
C GLU A 626 -14.91 31.23 16.51
N SER A 627 -15.78 30.58 17.29
CA SER A 627 -15.39 29.94 18.56
C SER A 627 -14.40 28.79 18.35
N VAL A 628 -14.52 28.01 17.27
CA VAL A 628 -13.57 26.94 16.96
C VAL A 628 -12.23 27.53 16.54
N ILE A 629 -12.23 28.55 15.67
CA ILE A 629 -11.01 29.18 15.15
C ILE A 629 -10.27 29.94 16.25
N SER A 630 -10.98 30.64 17.15
CA SER A 630 -10.36 31.35 18.28
C SER A 630 -9.69 30.43 19.30
N GLY A 631 -10.03 29.14 19.29
CA GLY A 631 -9.30 28.11 20.02
C GLY A 631 -7.90 27.84 19.49
N PHE A 632 -7.60 28.23 18.24
CA PHE A 632 -6.27 28.12 17.64
C PHE A 632 -5.56 29.48 17.69
N LYS A 633 -4.28 29.46 18.04
CA LYS A 633 -3.42 30.65 17.96
C LYS A 633 -2.62 30.58 16.66
N VAL A 634 -2.87 31.53 15.76
CA VAL A 634 -2.45 31.51 14.34
C VAL A 634 -1.51 32.65 14.00
#